data_AF-A0A6A5YXE9-F1
#
_entry.id   AF-A0A6A5YXE9-F1
#
_cell.length_a   1.000
_cell.length_b   1.000
_cell.length_c   1.000
_cell.angle_alpha   90.00
_cell.angle_beta   90.00
_cell.angle_gamma   90.00
#
_symmetry.space_group_name_H-M   'P 1'
#
loop_
_entity.id
_entity.type
_entity.pdbx_description
1 polymer ?
#
loop_
_entity_poly.entity_id
_entity_poly.type
_entity_poly.pdbx_seq_one_letter_code
_entity_poly.pdbx_strand_id
1 'polypeptide(L)'
;MWPLSVLATVFLASRFAVRMSSKGRLMLNDYFLVAGLPIFFIGAGLVQSVLPFLYEQHALATNRHAGKILRRLPAAIEMLWITIYCVKFCFLAQFKFHKPPYAYVSVHLTRYYWAVVSICSASFIVTLVQPLVLCSKSETCRYFQATGTAGWEIAVTSIDILTDLLVISIPILLIYMANFTRSHTIINTSFKSLSVFSIAIATTRLALQYDRDARRIDYIVMVFFLFTEAVVALVMASISSYRTVILDKLVEWRTTRGTNVKLTTPRDLSRTALNPGSDLG
;
A
#
# COMPACT_ATOMS: atom_id res chain seq x y z
N MET A 1 -6.88 0.95 19.19
CA MET A 1 -7.51 0.82 17.86
C MET A 1 -8.04 2.15 17.34
N TRP A 2 -9.00 2.80 18.01
CA TRP A 2 -9.56 4.09 17.59
C TRP A 2 -8.58 5.20 17.21
N PRO A 3 -7.51 5.51 17.98
CA PRO A 3 -6.59 6.58 17.58
C PRO A 3 -5.88 6.28 16.26
N LEU A 4 -5.54 5.00 16.01
CA LEU A 4 -4.94 4.55 14.75
C LEU A 4 -5.93 4.63 13.58
N SER A 5 -7.20 4.29 13.81
CA SER A 5 -8.26 4.43 12.81
C SER A 5 -8.53 5.90 12.45
N VAL A 6 -8.56 6.79 13.45
CA VAL A 6 -8.69 8.23 13.25
C VAL A 6 -7.50 8.76 12.46
N LEU A 7 -6.28 8.37 12.84
CA LEU A 7 -5.06 8.76 12.12
C LEU A 7 -5.13 8.35 10.64
N ALA A 8 -5.45 7.08 10.34
CA ALA A 8 -5.58 6.60 8.97
C ALA A 8 -6.65 7.39 8.18
N THR A 9 -7.77 7.72 8.83
CA THR A 9 -8.86 8.50 8.22
C THR A 9 -8.43 9.92 7.91
N VAL A 10 -7.72 10.58 8.83
CA VAL A 10 -7.19 11.94 8.62
C VAL A 10 -6.22 11.95 7.43
N PHE A 11 -5.29 10.99 7.35
CA PHE A 11 -4.35 10.88 6.24
C PHE A 11 -5.04 10.62 4.89
N LEU A 12 -6.10 9.83 4.88
CA LEU A 12 -6.90 9.60 3.67
C LEU A 12 -7.71 10.84 3.30
N ALA A 13 -8.38 11.49 4.25
CA ALA A 13 -9.14 12.70 4.02
C ALA A 13 -8.24 13.82 3.48
N SER A 14 -7.06 14.01 4.08
CA SER A 14 -6.08 14.99 3.61
C SER A 14 -5.57 14.64 2.20
N ARG A 15 -5.47 13.35 1.85
CA ARG A 15 -5.11 12.91 0.50
C ARG A 15 -6.21 13.28 -0.50
N PHE A 16 -7.47 13.01 -0.18
CA PHE A 16 -8.61 13.37 -1.03
C PHE A 16 -8.70 14.87 -1.24
N ALA A 17 -8.55 15.65 -0.16
CA ALA A 17 -8.58 17.11 -0.22
C ALA A 17 -7.51 17.67 -1.17
N VAL A 18 -6.26 17.22 -1.03
CA VAL A 18 -5.15 17.68 -1.90
C VAL A 18 -5.35 17.27 -3.35
N ARG A 19 -5.82 16.05 -3.63
CA ARG A 19 -6.05 15.60 -5.00
C ARG A 19 -7.22 16.31 -5.66
N MET A 20 -8.33 16.49 -4.94
CA MET A 20 -9.49 17.20 -5.45
C MET A 20 -9.12 18.66 -5.77
N SER A 21 -8.36 19.31 -4.89
CA SER A 21 -7.85 20.67 -5.13
C SER A 21 -6.87 20.76 -6.31
N SER A 22 -6.00 19.77 -6.51
CA SER A 22 -4.96 19.84 -7.54
C SER A 22 -5.40 19.38 -8.94
N LYS A 23 -6.27 18.37 -9.06
CA LYS A 23 -6.59 17.73 -10.35
C LYS A 23 -8.08 17.75 -10.72
N GLY A 24 -8.97 18.10 -9.79
CA GLY A 24 -10.41 18.17 -10.03
C GLY A 24 -11.08 16.86 -10.46
N ARG A 25 -10.36 15.73 -10.47
CA ARG A 25 -10.85 14.41 -10.89
C ARG A 25 -10.26 13.32 -9.99
N LEU A 26 -11.11 12.36 -9.60
CA LEU A 26 -10.73 11.16 -8.86
C LEU A 26 -10.07 10.16 -9.81
N MET A 27 -8.89 9.65 -9.46
CA MET A 27 -8.24 8.59 -10.25
C MET A 27 -8.79 7.22 -9.83
N LEU A 28 -8.72 6.22 -10.71
CA LEU A 28 -9.16 4.84 -10.41
C LEU A 28 -8.58 4.32 -9.07
N ASN A 29 -7.33 4.69 -8.82
CA ASN A 29 -6.61 4.39 -7.60
C ASN A 29 -7.31 4.86 -6.30
N ASP A 30 -7.97 6.01 -6.35
CA ASP A 30 -8.62 6.59 -5.18
C ASP A 30 -9.91 5.83 -4.86
N TYR A 31 -10.59 5.23 -5.84
CA TYR A 31 -11.77 4.39 -5.61
C TYR A 31 -11.46 3.13 -4.79
N PHE A 32 -10.32 2.48 -5.01
CA PHE A 32 -9.90 1.33 -4.19
C PHE A 32 -9.68 1.72 -2.72
N LEU A 33 -9.16 2.92 -2.46
CA LEU A 33 -9.02 3.43 -1.09
C LEU A 33 -10.35 3.85 -0.47
N VAL A 34 -11.23 4.49 -1.25
CA VAL A 34 -12.60 4.82 -0.79
C VAL A 34 -13.35 3.54 -0.44
N ALA A 35 -13.20 2.46 -1.20
CA ALA A 35 -13.81 1.17 -0.92
C ALA A 35 -13.15 0.45 0.27
N GLY A 36 -11.81 0.52 0.39
CA GLY A 36 -11.07 -0.15 1.47
C GLY A 36 -11.30 0.44 2.86
N LEU A 37 -11.58 1.75 2.96
CA LEU A 37 -11.79 2.45 4.23
C LEU A 37 -13.05 1.98 5.02
N PRO A 38 -14.26 1.93 4.45
CA PRO A 38 -15.43 1.42 5.18
C PRO A 38 -15.25 -0.06 5.54
N ILE A 39 -14.63 -0.86 4.67
CA ILE A 39 -14.30 -2.27 4.95
C ILE A 39 -13.37 -2.35 6.17
N PHE A 40 -12.35 -1.50 6.24
CA PHE A 40 -11.46 -1.40 7.39
C PHE A 40 -12.22 -1.05 8.68
N PHE A 41 -13.13 -0.08 8.63
CA PHE A 41 -13.93 0.29 9.81
C PHE A 41 -14.86 -0.82 10.28
N ILE A 42 -15.48 -1.55 9.35
CA ILE A 42 -16.29 -2.74 9.66
C ILE A 42 -15.41 -3.79 10.34
N GLY A 43 -14.25 -4.10 9.76
CA GLY A 43 -13.27 -5.02 10.34
C GLY A 43 -12.83 -4.58 11.75
N ALA A 44 -12.47 -3.31 11.91
CA ALA A 44 -12.06 -2.73 13.19
C ALA A 44 -13.16 -2.83 14.25
N GLY A 45 -14.42 -2.52 13.89
CA GLY A 45 -15.57 -2.64 14.78
C GLY A 45 -15.84 -4.08 15.18
N LEU A 46 -15.72 -5.02 14.24
CA LEU A 46 -15.85 -6.46 14.52
C LEU A 46 -14.75 -6.94 15.47
N VAL A 47 -13.49 -6.58 15.22
CA VAL A 47 -12.37 -6.93 16.11
C VAL A 47 -12.62 -6.38 17.52
N GLN A 48 -13.00 -5.10 17.64
CA GLN A 48 -13.30 -4.48 18.93
C GLN A 48 -14.43 -5.20 19.67
N SER A 49 -15.45 -5.69 18.94
CA SER A 49 -16.57 -6.42 19.54
C SER A 49 -16.20 -7.82 20.04
N VAL A 50 -15.13 -8.42 19.51
CA VAL A 50 -14.68 -9.78 19.83
C VAL A 50 -13.53 -9.77 20.85
N LEU A 51 -12.75 -8.69 20.93
CA LEU A 51 -11.58 -8.58 21.79
C LEU A 51 -11.84 -8.96 23.26
N PRO A 52 -12.89 -8.45 23.94
CA PRO A 52 -13.15 -8.78 25.34
C PRO A 52 -13.33 -10.29 25.57
N PHE A 53 -14.02 -10.95 24.65
CA PHE A 53 -14.26 -12.39 24.71
C PHE A 53 -12.98 -13.21 24.50
N LEU A 54 -12.06 -12.73 23.66
CA LEU A 54 -10.76 -13.38 23.48
C LEU A 54 -9.91 -13.30 24.76
N TYR A 55 -9.94 -12.15 25.44
CA TYR A 55 -9.25 -12.00 26.73
C TYR A 55 -9.87 -12.87 27.82
N GLU A 56 -11.20 -12.92 27.93
CA GLU A 56 -11.90 -13.80 28.88
C GLU A 56 -11.63 -15.28 28.62
N GLN A 57 -11.63 -15.71 27.35
CA GLN A 57 -11.35 -17.10 27.00
C GLN A 57 -9.89 -17.49 27.30
N HIS A 58 -8.95 -16.57 27.08
CA HIS A 58 -7.56 -16.75 27.45
C HIS A 58 -7.39 -16.88 28.97
N ALA A 59 -8.17 -16.11 29.76
CA ALA A 59 -8.12 -16.13 31.22
C ALA A 59 -8.84 -17.33 31.87
N LEU A 60 -9.98 -17.78 31.32
CA LEU A 60 -10.86 -18.77 31.96
C LEU A 60 -10.69 -20.21 31.46
N ALA A 61 -9.89 -20.45 30.42
CA ALA A 61 -9.64 -21.77 29.81
C ALA A 61 -10.91 -22.63 29.52
N THR A 62 -12.10 -22.02 29.44
CA THR A 62 -13.40 -22.72 29.38
C THR A 62 -14.09 -22.49 28.04
N ASN A 63 -14.49 -23.57 27.36
CA ASN A 63 -14.89 -23.58 25.94
C ASN A 63 -16.41 -23.54 25.64
N ARG A 64 -17.30 -23.39 26.63
CA ARG A 64 -18.72 -23.76 26.45
C ARG A 64 -19.63 -22.74 25.73
N HIS A 65 -19.26 -21.46 25.63
CA HIS A 65 -20.09 -20.43 24.95
C HIS A 65 -19.45 -19.81 23.70
N ALA A 66 -18.37 -20.40 23.20
CA ALA A 66 -17.52 -19.82 22.16
C ALA A 66 -18.17 -19.77 20.75
N GLY A 67 -19.12 -20.65 20.43
CA GLY A 67 -19.51 -20.92 19.03
C GLY A 67 -20.06 -19.72 18.23
N LYS A 68 -20.93 -18.87 18.81
CA LYS A 68 -21.53 -17.73 18.09
C LYS A 68 -20.58 -16.54 17.93
N ILE A 69 -19.72 -16.31 18.92
CA ILE A 69 -18.79 -15.17 18.96
C ILE A 69 -17.54 -15.48 18.12
N LEU A 70 -17.12 -16.75 18.08
CA LEU A 70 -16.03 -17.21 17.22
C LEU A 70 -16.30 -17.00 15.72
N ARG A 71 -17.56 -16.90 15.28
CA ARG A 71 -17.88 -16.62 13.87
C ARG A 71 -17.53 -15.21 13.42
N ARG A 72 -17.52 -14.24 14.35
CA ARG A 72 -17.23 -12.85 14.03
C ARG A 72 -15.74 -12.59 13.78
N LEU A 73 -14.86 -13.42 14.36
CA LEU A 73 -13.42 -13.23 14.26
C LEU A 73 -12.88 -13.51 12.84
N PRO A 74 -13.18 -14.64 12.17
CA PRO A 74 -12.77 -14.84 10.79
C PRO A 74 -13.29 -13.74 9.87
N ALA A 75 -14.57 -13.34 10.03
CA ALA A 75 -15.12 -12.23 9.26
C ALA A 75 -14.35 -10.92 9.48
N ALA A 76 -13.93 -10.63 10.71
CA ALA A 76 -13.12 -9.45 11.01
C ALA A 76 -11.73 -9.52 10.35
N ILE A 77 -11.07 -10.68 10.42
CA ILE A 77 -9.77 -10.95 9.79
C ILE A 77 -9.86 -10.78 8.27
N GLU A 78 -10.90 -11.33 7.64
CA GLU A 78 -11.14 -11.18 6.21
C GLU A 78 -11.32 -9.73 5.78
N MET A 79 -12.09 -8.95 6.55
CA MET A 79 -12.27 -7.52 6.25
C MET A 79 -10.93 -6.78 6.31
N LEU A 80 -10.06 -7.10 7.27
CA LEU A 80 -8.71 -6.51 7.35
C LEU A 80 -7.83 -6.92 6.17
N TRP A 81 -7.86 -8.20 5.77
CA TRP A 81 -7.15 -8.69 4.59
C TRP A 81 -7.63 -7.99 3.30
N ILE A 82 -8.94 -7.85 3.13
CA ILE A 82 -9.52 -7.13 1.98
C ILE A 82 -8.98 -5.70 1.95
N THR A 83 -8.94 -4.99 3.08
CA THR A 83 -8.35 -3.65 3.16
C THR A 83 -6.89 -3.64 2.68
N ILE A 84 -6.06 -4.58 3.15
CA ILE A 84 -4.64 -4.68 2.77
C ILE A 84 -4.52 -4.89 1.25
N TYR A 85 -5.27 -5.85 0.69
CA TYR A 85 -5.26 -6.09 -0.76
C TYR A 85 -5.79 -4.91 -1.58
N CYS A 86 -6.83 -4.21 -1.10
CA CYS A 86 -7.30 -2.96 -1.73
C CYS A 86 -6.17 -1.93 -1.82
N VAL A 87 -5.34 -1.81 -0.79
CA VAL A 87 -4.15 -0.94 -0.80
C VAL A 87 -3.10 -1.44 -1.80
N LYS A 88 -2.84 -2.75 -1.90
CA LYS A 88 -1.91 -3.29 -2.91
C LYS A 88 -2.38 -3.01 -4.34
N PHE A 89 -3.67 -3.23 -4.63
CA PHE A 89 -4.25 -2.90 -5.94
C PHE A 89 -4.23 -1.40 -6.22
N CYS A 90 -4.44 -0.57 -5.19
CA CYS A 90 -4.21 0.87 -5.24
C CYS A 90 -2.77 1.18 -5.71
N PHE A 91 -1.74 0.64 -5.06
CA PHE A 91 -0.36 0.82 -5.52
C PHE A 91 -0.12 0.37 -6.98
N LEU A 92 -0.60 -0.82 -7.35
CA LEU A 92 -0.48 -1.34 -8.72
C LEU A 92 -1.19 -0.45 -9.75
N ALA A 93 -2.32 0.16 -9.39
CA ALA A 93 -3.03 1.11 -10.23
C ALA A 93 -2.26 2.43 -10.39
N GLN A 94 -1.62 2.94 -9.32
CA GLN A 94 -0.80 4.17 -9.39
C GLN A 94 0.30 4.06 -10.45
N PHE A 95 0.94 2.89 -10.53
CA PHE A 95 1.99 2.65 -11.53
C PHE A 95 1.46 2.68 -12.96
N LYS A 96 0.26 2.16 -13.22
CA LYS A 96 -0.34 2.14 -14.55
C LYS A 96 -0.67 3.55 -15.07
N PHE A 97 -1.17 4.44 -14.22
CA PHE A 97 -1.67 5.76 -14.65
C PHE A 97 -0.61 6.87 -14.66
N HIS A 98 0.38 6.85 -13.76
CA HIS A 98 1.28 7.99 -13.61
C HIS A 98 2.44 8.00 -14.62
N LYS A 99 2.71 6.88 -15.30
CA LYS A 99 3.68 6.82 -16.40
C LYS A 99 3.12 6.03 -17.58
N PRO A 100 2.48 6.67 -18.57
CA PRO A 100 2.21 6.01 -19.84
C PRO A 100 3.50 5.92 -20.67
N PRO A 101 3.76 4.82 -21.40
CA PRO A 101 3.41 3.43 -21.14
C PRO A 101 4.68 2.56 -21.05
N TYR A 102 4.72 1.65 -20.07
CA TYR A 102 5.72 0.56 -19.99
C TYR A 102 5.86 -0.20 -21.33
N ALA A 103 4.80 -0.20 -22.13
CA ALA A 103 4.76 -0.76 -23.48
C ALA A 103 5.84 -0.20 -24.42
N TYR A 104 6.24 1.08 -24.28
CA TYR A 104 7.30 1.66 -25.12
C TYR A 104 8.71 1.41 -24.58
N VAL A 105 8.87 1.15 -23.28
CA VAL A 105 10.21 0.97 -22.68
C VAL A 105 10.68 -0.48 -22.77
N SER A 106 9.84 -1.45 -22.41
CA SER A 106 10.12 -2.86 -22.64
C SER A 106 8.90 -3.78 -22.51
N VAL A 107 8.84 -4.77 -23.41
CA VAL A 107 7.82 -5.84 -23.37
C VAL A 107 7.99 -6.70 -22.11
N HIS A 108 9.23 -6.94 -21.66
CA HIS A 108 9.52 -7.74 -20.47
C HIS A 108 8.96 -7.12 -19.19
N LEU A 109 9.12 -5.80 -18.98
CA LEU A 109 8.60 -5.11 -17.80
C LEU A 109 7.06 -5.11 -17.79
N THR A 110 6.44 -4.98 -18.96
CA THR A 110 4.98 -5.05 -19.10
C THR A 110 4.46 -6.45 -18.75
N ARG A 111 5.11 -7.51 -19.25
CA ARG A 111 4.78 -8.90 -18.88
C ARG A 111 4.98 -9.15 -17.38
N TYR A 112 6.07 -8.66 -16.81
CA TYR A 112 6.34 -8.75 -15.36
C TYR A 112 5.27 -8.06 -14.53
N TYR A 113 4.87 -6.84 -14.89
CA TYR A 113 3.78 -6.11 -14.23
C TYR A 113 2.49 -6.92 -14.23
N TRP A 114 2.07 -7.46 -15.39
CA TRP A 114 0.86 -8.28 -15.46
C TRP A 114 0.98 -9.58 -14.66
N ALA A 115 2.15 -10.21 -14.64
CA ALA A 115 2.41 -11.37 -13.77
C ALA A 115 2.24 -11.01 -12.28
N VAL A 116 2.79 -9.87 -11.83
CA VAL A 116 2.62 -9.40 -10.44
C VAL A 116 1.15 -9.13 -10.12
N VAL A 117 0.42 -8.46 -11.01
CA VAL A 117 -1.02 -8.22 -10.85
C VAL A 117 -1.77 -9.55 -10.72
N SER A 118 -1.51 -10.51 -11.61
CA SER A 118 -2.14 -11.84 -11.57
C SER A 118 -1.80 -12.60 -10.29
N ILE A 119 -0.54 -12.57 -9.82
CA ILE A 119 -0.12 -13.22 -8.57
C ILE A 119 -0.83 -12.56 -7.37
N CYS A 120 -0.91 -11.23 -7.33
CA CYS A 120 -1.63 -10.52 -6.27
C CYS A 120 -3.12 -10.86 -6.27
N SER A 121 -3.76 -10.92 -7.44
CA SER A 121 -5.16 -11.33 -7.58
C SER A 121 -5.39 -12.79 -7.16
N ALA A 122 -4.51 -13.71 -7.54
CA ALA A 122 -4.60 -15.10 -7.10
C ALA A 122 -4.44 -15.21 -5.58
N SER A 123 -3.47 -14.48 -5.01
CA SER A 123 -3.22 -14.44 -3.56
C SER A 123 -4.43 -13.92 -2.80
N PHE A 124 -5.06 -12.84 -3.30
CA PHE A 124 -6.29 -12.30 -2.73
C PHE A 124 -7.42 -13.33 -2.71
N ILE A 125 -7.63 -14.05 -3.82
CA ILE A 125 -8.66 -15.10 -3.91
C ILE A 125 -8.36 -16.24 -2.92
N VAL A 126 -7.10 -16.67 -2.82
CA VAL A 126 -6.70 -17.72 -1.87
C VAL A 126 -6.99 -17.31 -0.43
N THR A 127 -6.64 -16.07 -0.06
CA THR A 127 -6.95 -15.52 1.27
C THR A 127 -8.46 -15.53 1.55
N LEU A 128 -9.30 -15.10 0.59
CA LEU A 128 -10.76 -15.09 0.74
C LEU A 128 -11.39 -16.49 0.82
N VAL A 129 -10.82 -17.47 0.10
CA VAL A 129 -11.36 -18.83 0.04
C VAL A 129 -11.02 -19.63 1.30
N GLN A 130 -9.88 -19.36 1.93
CA GLN A 130 -9.44 -20.04 3.16
C GLN A 130 -10.54 -20.12 4.25
N PRO A 131 -11.13 -19.02 4.75
CA PRO A 131 -12.16 -19.08 5.79
C PRO A 131 -13.42 -19.83 5.33
N LEU A 132 -13.78 -19.76 4.05
CA LEU A 132 -14.94 -20.44 3.48
C LEU A 132 -14.74 -21.96 3.50
N VAL A 133 -13.53 -22.43 3.19
CA VAL A 133 -13.17 -23.84 3.23
C VAL A 133 -13.08 -24.34 4.68
N LEU A 134 -12.43 -23.58 5.56
CA LEU A 134 -12.24 -23.97 6.97
C LEU A 134 -13.55 -23.98 7.77
N CYS A 135 -14.56 -23.20 7.35
CA CYS A 135 -15.85 -23.10 8.01
C CYS A 135 -17.03 -23.41 7.06
N SER A 136 -16.87 -24.47 6.26
CA SER A 136 -17.89 -24.99 5.33
C SER A 136 -19.23 -25.34 6.00
N LYS A 137 -19.21 -25.82 7.25
CA LYS A 137 -20.42 -26.17 8.01
C LYS A 137 -20.60 -25.29 9.24
N SER A 138 -21.85 -24.88 9.45
CA SER A 138 -22.27 -24.00 10.55
C SER A 138 -21.87 -24.50 11.94
N GLU A 139 -21.83 -25.81 12.13
CA GLU A 139 -21.62 -26.44 13.44
C GLU A 139 -20.17 -26.91 13.67
N THR A 140 -19.33 -26.95 12.63
CA THR A 140 -17.96 -27.48 12.70
C THR A 140 -16.95 -26.56 12.02
N CYS A 141 -16.85 -25.32 12.49
CA CYS A 141 -15.83 -24.38 12.02
C CYS A 141 -14.48 -24.75 12.64
N ARG A 142 -13.55 -25.28 11.81
CA ARG A 142 -12.24 -25.79 12.25
C ARG A 142 -11.18 -24.69 12.37
N TYR A 143 -11.55 -23.43 12.17
CA TYR A 143 -10.65 -22.28 12.20
C TYR A 143 -9.81 -22.19 13.49
N PHE A 144 -10.37 -22.63 14.61
CA PHE A 144 -9.71 -22.59 15.93
C PHE A 144 -8.96 -23.87 16.30
N GLN A 145 -8.95 -24.89 15.42
CA GLN A 145 -8.31 -26.17 15.68
C GLN A 145 -6.82 -26.08 15.29
N ALA A 146 -5.97 -25.79 16.27
CA ALA A 146 -4.55 -25.45 16.10
C ALA A 146 -3.73 -26.45 15.27
N THR A 147 -4.10 -27.73 15.25
CA THR A 147 -3.32 -28.79 14.58
C THR A 147 -3.37 -28.75 13.06
N GLY A 148 -4.27 -27.98 12.44
CA GLY A 148 -4.39 -27.88 10.98
C GLY A 148 -4.37 -26.47 10.41
N THR A 149 -4.58 -25.42 11.22
CA THR A 149 -4.74 -24.05 10.72
C THR A 149 -3.44 -23.25 10.70
N ALA A 150 -2.45 -23.61 11.50
CA ALA A 150 -1.15 -22.92 11.55
C ALA A 150 -0.44 -22.91 10.18
N GLY A 151 -0.47 -24.03 9.45
CA GLY A 151 0.14 -24.11 8.12
C GLY A 151 -0.51 -23.16 7.11
N TRP A 152 -1.84 -23.01 7.16
CA TRP A 152 -2.57 -22.09 6.29
C TRP A 152 -2.27 -20.62 6.61
N GLU A 153 -2.25 -20.25 7.89
CA GLU A 153 -1.92 -18.88 8.31
C GLU A 153 -0.46 -18.50 7.99
N ILE A 154 0.48 -19.44 8.18
CA ILE A 154 1.88 -19.27 7.76
C ILE A 154 1.96 -19.11 6.24
N ALA A 155 1.23 -19.91 5.47
CA ALA A 155 1.22 -19.83 4.01
C ALA A 155 0.67 -18.49 3.53
N VAL A 156 -0.47 -18.03 4.05
CA VAL A 156 -1.05 -16.72 3.70
C VAL A 156 -0.11 -15.58 4.07
N THR A 157 0.48 -15.61 5.27
CA THR A 157 1.45 -14.59 5.70
C THR A 157 2.70 -14.58 4.81
N SER A 158 3.16 -15.75 4.37
CA SER A 158 4.31 -15.86 3.46
C SER A 158 3.99 -15.31 2.07
N ILE A 159 2.78 -15.62 1.56
CA ILE A 159 2.27 -15.08 0.29
C ILE A 159 2.13 -13.56 0.37
N ASP A 160 1.67 -13.04 1.50
CA ASP A 160 1.53 -11.61 1.75
C ASP A 160 2.88 -10.88 1.68
N ILE A 161 3.91 -11.39 2.37
CA ILE A 161 5.29 -10.87 2.30
C ILE A 161 5.82 -10.93 0.86
N LEU A 162 5.60 -12.05 0.16
CA LEU A 162 6.04 -12.21 -1.23
C LEU A 162 5.35 -11.21 -2.16
N THR A 163 4.04 -11.03 -2.03
CA THR A 163 3.28 -10.07 -2.84
C THR A 163 3.68 -8.63 -2.54
N ASP A 164 4.00 -8.29 -1.29
CA ASP A 164 4.58 -6.99 -0.93
C ASP A 164 5.91 -6.76 -1.67
N LEU A 165 6.83 -7.73 -1.60
CA LEU A 165 8.12 -7.65 -2.32
C LEU A 165 7.92 -7.47 -3.83
N LEU A 166 6.96 -8.18 -4.43
CA LEU A 166 6.64 -8.05 -5.86
C LEU A 166 6.03 -6.69 -6.23
N VAL A 167 5.14 -6.14 -5.41
CA VAL A 167 4.56 -4.81 -5.64
C VAL A 167 5.66 -3.74 -5.55
N ILE A 168 6.61 -3.91 -4.63
CA ILE A 168 7.71 -2.98 -4.40
C ILE A 168 8.83 -3.11 -5.44
N SER A 169 9.06 -4.31 -5.99
CA SER A 169 10.09 -4.52 -7.00
C SER A 169 9.80 -3.74 -8.29
N ILE A 170 8.53 -3.53 -8.65
CA ILE A 170 8.11 -2.81 -9.86
C ILE A 170 8.76 -1.41 -9.95
N PRO A 171 8.57 -0.50 -8.98
CA PRO A 171 9.20 0.82 -9.03
C PRO A 171 10.73 0.76 -8.95
N ILE A 172 11.32 -0.21 -8.24
CA ILE A 172 12.78 -0.37 -8.16
C ILE A 172 13.34 -0.70 -9.55
N LEU A 173 12.71 -1.65 -10.25
CA LEU A 173 13.12 -2.05 -11.60
C LEU A 173 12.94 -0.91 -12.61
N LEU A 174 11.84 -0.15 -12.49
CA LEU A 174 11.58 1.04 -13.31
C LEU A 174 12.70 2.08 -13.13
N ILE A 175 13.12 2.34 -11.89
CA ILE A 175 14.20 3.29 -11.60
C ILE A 175 15.53 2.79 -12.19
N TYR A 176 15.83 1.51 -12.05
CA TYR A 176 17.07 0.92 -12.57
C TYR A 176 17.17 1.06 -14.09
N MET A 177 16.08 0.77 -14.81
CA MET A 177 16.05 0.91 -16.27
C MET A 177 16.11 2.36 -16.76
N ALA A 178 15.57 3.29 -15.97
CA ALA A 178 15.34 4.64 -16.43
C ALA A 178 16.51 5.60 -16.23
N ASN A 179 17.63 5.14 -15.65
CA ASN A 179 18.91 5.86 -15.50
C ASN A 179 18.77 7.36 -15.16
N PHE A 180 17.83 7.72 -14.27
CA PHE A 180 17.43 9.10 -14.05
C PHE A 180 18.21 9.81 -12.92
N THR A 181 18.38 11.13 -13.09
CA THR A 181 19.14 12.05 -12.22
C THR A 181 18.48 12.35 -10.85
N ARG A 182 19.26 12.97 -9.94
CA ARG A 182 19.06 13.24 -8.49
C ARG A 182 17.64 13.46 -7.93
N SER A 183 16.67 13.96 -8.69
CA SER A 183 15.29 14.16 -8.20
C SER A 183 14.55 12.84 -7.96
N HIS A 184 14.94 11.75 -8.63
CA HIS A 184 14.38 10.43 -8.38
C HIS A 184 14.90 9.77 -7.10
N THR A 185 15.99 10.27 -6.51
CA THR A 185 16.60 9.71 -5.29
C THR A 185 15.68 9.86 -4.09
N ILE A 186 15.08 11.04 -3.87
CA ILE A 186 14.16 11.29 -2.73
C ILE A 186 12.95 10.36 -2.78
N ILE A 187 12.46 10.17 -3.99
CA ILE A 187 11.34 9.29 -4.32
C ILE A 187 11.67 7.82 -4.07
N ASN A 188 12.87 7.41 -4.46
CA ASN A 188 13.36 6.06 -4.24
C ASN A 188 13.53 5.77 -2.75
N THR A 189 14.09 6.73 -2.00
CA THR A 189 14.31 6.59 -0.57
C THR A 189 13.00 6.49 0.20
N SER A 190 12.01 7.34 -0.09
CA SER A 190 10.71 7.28 0.61
C SER A 190 9.93 6.01 0.28
N PHE A 191 9.99 5.54 -0.97
CA PHE A 191 9.32 4.30 -1.35
C PHE A 191 9.99 3.07 -0.72
N LYS A 192 11.32 3.06 -0.67
CA LYS A 192 12.09 2.01 0.02
C LYS A 192 11.83 2.00 1.52
N SER A 193 11.77 3.15 2.18
CA SER A 193 11.54 3.20 3.64
C SER A 193 10.14 2.71 4.02
N LEU A 194 9.10 3.12 3.27
CA LEU A 194 7.72 2.66 3.48
C LEU A 194 7.61 1.14 3.25
N SER A 195 8.25 0.64 2.18
CA SER A 195 8.30 -0.79 1.89
C SER A 195 8.92 -1.61 3.03
N VAL A 196 10.10 -1.19 3.50
CA VAL A 196 10.81 -1.89 4.59
C VAL A 196 9.95 -1.91 5.85
N PHE A 197 9.21 -0.84 6.12
CA PHE A 197 8.31 -0.78 7.26
C PHE A 197 7.13 -1.78 7.15
N SER A 198 6.50 -1.91 5.97
CA SER A 198 5.47 -2.94 5.72
C SER A 198 6.00 -4.35 5.99
N ILE A 199 7.16 -4.66 5.41
CA ILE A 199 7.80 -5.97 5.54
C ILE A 199 8.19 -6.26 7.00
N ALA A 200 8.68 -5.25 7.74
CA ALA A 200 9.02 -5.39 9.14
C ALA A 200 7.80 -5.74 10.01
N ILE A 201 6.64 -5.15 9.74
CA ILE A 201 5.40 -5.49 10.46
C ILE A 201 4.94 -6.90 10.12
N ALA A 202 4.92 -7.27 8.83
CA ALA A 202 4.51 -8.60 8.38
C ALA A 202 5.42 -9.71 8.95
N THR A 203 6.74 -9.46 8.99
CA THR A 203 7.72 -10.38 9.60
C THR A 203 7.56 -10.46 11.12
N THR A 204 7.30 -9.35 11.80
CA THR A 204 7.01 -9.33 13.24
C THR A 204 5.75 -10.14 13.57
N ARG A 205 4.70 -10.02 12.76
CA ARG A 205 3.49 -10.85 12.86
C ARG A 205 3.84 -12.33 12.75
N LEU A 206 4.60 -12.72 11.72
CA LEU A 206 5.00 -14.12 11.51
C LEU A 206 5.83 -14.67 12.68
N ALA A 207 6.71 -13.84 13.26
CA ALA A 207 7.56 -14.24 14.37
C ALA A 207 6.79 -14.40 15.69
N LEU A 208 5.82 -13.51 15.96
CA LEU A 208 5.11 -13.46 17.24
C LEU A 208 3.80 -14.25 17.26
N GLN A 209 3.26 -14.66 16.11
CA GLN A 209 2.01 -15.45 16.07
C GLN A 209 2.18 -16.88 16.59
N TYR A 210 3.40 -17.42 16.58
CA TYR A 210 3.68 -18.81 16.95
C TYR A 210 4.41 -18.87 18.28
N ASP A 211 3.67 -19.20 19.33
CA ASP A 211 4.26 -19.51 20.62
C ASP A 211 4.84 -20.93 20.60
N ARG A 212 6.18 -21.02 20.69
CA ARG A 212 6.91 -22.29 20.72
C ARG A 212 6.60 -23.11 21.97
N ASP A 213 6.29 -22.46 23.08
CA ASP A 213 6.13 -23.11 24.38
C ASP A 213 4.71 -23.70 24.52
N ALA A 214 3.69 -22.98 24.02
CA ALA A 214 2.30 -23.43 24.07
C ALA A 214 1.84 -24.26 22.85
N ARG A 215 2.64 -24.33 21.76
CA ARG A 215 2.24 -24.90 20.44
C ARG A 215 0.85 -24.43 19.98
N ARG A 216 0.52 -23.18 20.28
CA ARG A 216 -0.78 -22.57 20.01
C ARG A 216 -0.59 -21.24 19.31
N ILE A 217 -1.55 -20.90 18.46
CA ILE A 217 -1.60 -19.61 17.80
C ILE A 217 -2.24 -18.62 18.78
N ASP A 218 -1.53 -17.52 19.06
CA ASP A 218 -2.11 -16.41 19.80
C ASP A 218 -2.89 -15.51 18.84
N TYR A 219 -4.20 -15.72 18.81
CA TYR A 219 -5.11 -14.94 17.98
C TYR A 219 -5.19 -13.46 18.38
N ILE A 220 -4.91 -13.12 19.64
CA ILE A 220 -4.94 -11.72 20.11
C ILE A 220 -3.78 -10.97 19.45
N VAL A 221 -2.58 -11.54 19.54
CA VAL A 221 -1.36 -10.99 18.94
C VAL A 221 -1.49 -10.94 17.42
N MET A 222 -1.96 -12.02 16.80
CA MET A 222 -2.17 -12.09 15.35
C MET A 222 -3.09 -10.97 14.85
N VAL A 223 -4.28 -10.83 15.45
CA VAL A 223 -5.29 -9.84 15.03
C VAL A 223 -4.82 -8.42 15.29
N PHE A 224 -4.08 -8.19 16.39
CA PHE A 224 -3.49 -6.89 16.69
C PHE A 224 -2.48 -6.47 15.62
N PHE A 225 -1.58 -7.38 15.21
CA PHE A 225 -0.60 -7.08 14.16
C PHE A 225 -1.26 -6.92 12.80
N LEU A 226 -2.24 -7.76 12.45
CA LEU A 226 -3.01 -7.62 11.21
C LEU A 226 -3.77 -6.28 11.14
N PHE A 227 -4.38 -5.86 12.23
CA PHE A 227 -5.02 -4.53 12.32
C PHE A 227 -4.00 -3.41 12.13
N THR A 228 -2.85 -3.50 12.79
CA THR A 228 -1.77 -2.52 12.70
C THR A 228 -1.22 -2.43 11.28
N GLU A 229 -1.04 -3.57 10.61
CA GLU A 229 -0.62 -3.66 9.22
C GLU A 229 -1.63 -2.99 8.28
N ALA A 230 -2.93 -3.25 8.44
CA ALA A 230 -3.97 -2.61 7.65
C ALA A 230 -3.98 -1.07 7.80
N VAL A 231 -3.81 -0.56 9.03
CA VAL A 231 -3.67 0.88 9.30
C VAL A 231 -2.44 1.44 8.57
N VAL A 232 -1.30 0.78 8.73
CA VAL A 232 -0.04 1.22 8.12
C VAL A 232 -0.14 1.19 6.60
N ALA A 233 -0.73 0.16 6.01
CA ALA A 233 -1.02 0.09 4.59
C ALA A 233 -1.82 1.30 4.10
N LEU A 234 -2.91 1.67 4.77
CA LEU A 234 -3.73 2.84 4.42
C LEU A 234 -2.94 4.17 4.52
N VAL A 235 -2.13 4.33 5.57
CA VAL A 235 -1.27 5.51 5.75
C VAL A 235 -0.20 5.56 4.64
N MET A 236 0.48 4.45 4.37
CA MET A 236 1.50 4.35 3.31
C MET A 236 0.90 4.66 1.94
N ALA A 237 -0.29 4.14 1.65
CA ALA A 237 -1.01 4.44 0.42
C ALA A 237 -1.23 5.95 0.28
N SER A 238 -1.67 6.60 1.35
CA SER A 238 -1.89 8.06 1.41
C SER A 238 -0.60 8.84 1.17
N ILE A 239 0.51 8.45 1.81
CA ILE A 239 1.82 9.08 1.64
C ILE A 239 2.33 8.95 0.19
N SER A 240 2.18 7.78 -0.43
CA SER A 240 2.56 7.56 -1.83
C SER A 240 1.81 8.48 -2.81
N SER A 241 0.59 8.89 -2.47
CA SER A 241 -0.14 9.92 -3.24
C SER A 241 0.59 11.25 -3.29
N TYR A 242 1.02 11.73 -2.12
CA TYR A 242 1.58 13.06 -1.97
C TYR A 242 2.83 13.20 -2.81
N ARG A 243 3.62 12.12 -2.89
CA ARG A 243 4.76 12.03 -3.80
C ARG A 243 4.40 12.41 -5.23
N THR A 244 3.31 11.85 -5.79
CA THR A 244 2.92 12.14 -7.18
C THR A 244 2.58 13.62 -7.37
N VAL A 245 1.88 14.22 -6.41
CA VAL A 245 1.52 15.64 -6.44
C VAL A 245 2.74 16.55 -6.27
N ILE A 246 3.64 16.21 -5.35
CA ILE A 246 4.88 16.96 -5.11
C ILE A 246 5.79 16.89 -6.33
N LEU A 247 5.92 15.71 -6.97
CA LEU A 247 6.70 15.56 -8.20
C LEU A 247 6.13 16.44 -9.32
N ASP A 248 4.81 16.40 -9.55
CA ASP A 248 4.16 17.21 -10.57
C ASP A 248 4.46 18.71 -10.35
N LYS A 249 4.31 19.20 -9.10
CA LYS A 249 4.63 20.59 -8.74
C LYS A 249 6.13 20.94 -8.91
N LEU A 250 7.03 20.04 -8.57
CA LEU A 250 8.48 20.27 -8.73
C LEU A 250 8.89 20.34 -10.20
N VAL A 251 8.28 19.52 -11.06
CA VAL A 251 8.51 19.55 -12.51
C VAL A 251 7.98 20.84 -13.13
N GLU A 252 6.77 21.25 -12.74
CA GLU A 252 6.19 22.53 -13.15
C GLU A 252 7.10 23.70 -12.78
N TRP A 253 7.53 23.76 -11.51
CA TRP A 253 8.41 24.82 -11.02
C TRP A 253 9.76 24.89 -11.74
N ARG A 254 10.34 23.72 -12.09
CA ARG A 254 11.58 23.66 -12.88
C ARG A 254 11.37 24.19 -14.29
N THR A 255 10.25 23.85 -14.92
CA THR A 255 9.90 24.33 -16.27
C THR A 255 9.76 25.85 -16.27
N THR A 256 9.05 26.42 -15.29
CA THR A 256 8.85 27.87 -15.14
C THR A 256 10.14 28.64 -14.83
N ARG A 257 11.07 28.05 -14.07
CA ARG A 257 12.39 28.66 -13.85
C ARG A 257 13.27 28.60 -15.10
N GLY A 258 13.23 27.51 -15.85
CA GLY A 258 13.99 27.36 -17.09
C GLY A 258 13.56 28.35 -18.18
N THR A 259 12.27 28.66 -18.29
CA THR A 259 11.76 29.70 -19.20
C THR A 259 12.15 31.11 -18.77
N ASN A 260 12.09 31.43 -17.47
CA ASN A 260 12.48 32.76 -16.98
C ASN A 260 13.97 33.08 -17.21
N VAL A 261 14.87 32.09 -17.07
CA VAL A 261 16.32 32.29 -17.31
C VAL A 261 16.63 32.54 -18.80
N LYS A 262 15.87 31.93 -19.72
CA LYS A 262 16.06 32.17 -21.17
C LYS A 262 15.61 33.57 -21.59
N LEU A 263 14.67 34.19 -20.89
CA LEU A 263 14.22 35.56 -21.17
C LEU A 263 15.17 36.65 -20.64
N THR A 264 16.11 36.30 -19.77
CA THR A 264 17.09 37.27 -19.20
C THR A 264 18.44 37.24 -19.89
N THR A 265 18.62 36.48 -20.98
CA THR A 265 19.86 36.57 -21.78
C THR A 265 19.74 37.80 -22.69
N PRO A 266 20.47 38.90 -22.43
CA PRO A 266 20.29 40.15 -23.15
C PRO A 266 20.79 39.99 -24.57
N ARG A 267 19.96 40.40 -25.53
CA ARG A 267 20.27 40.47 -26.96
C ARG A 267 21.02 41.78 -27.30
N ASP A 268 21.85 42.28 -26.39
CA ASP A 268 22.52 43.59 -26.48
C ASP A 268 24.04 43.46 -26.61
N LEU A 269 24.50 42.70 -27.61
CA LEU A 269 25.92 42.63 -28.00
C LEU A 269 26.10 42.69 -29.53
N SER A 270 25.20 43.37 -30.25
CA SER A 270 25.32 43.56 -31.71
C SER A 270 24.95 44.95 -32.21
N ARG A 271 25.32 46.02 -31.48
CA ARG A 271 25.17 47.40 -32.00
C ARG A 271 26.37 48.32 -31.82
N THR A 272 27.56 47.77 -31.59
CA THR A 272 28.82 48.54 -31.52
C THR A 272 29.93 47.84 -32.28
N ALA A 273 29.78 47.73 -33.60
CA ALA A 273 30.92 47.60 -34.50
C ALA A 273 30.50 48.00 -35.93
N LEU A 274 31.33 48.85 -36.53
CA LEU A 274 31.34 49.29 -37.93
C LEU A 274 30.42 50.47 -38.30
N ASN A 275 30.86 51.66 -37.86
CA ASN A 275 31.01 52.76 -38.80
C ASN A 275 32.28 53.55 -38.43
N PRO A 276 33.31 53.53 -39.29
CA PRO A 276 34.05 54.75 -39.56
C PRO A 276 34.07 55.03 -41.07
N GLY A 277 33.84 56.29 -41.40
CA GLY A 277 33.74 56.79 -42.76
C GLY A 277 34.96 56.52 -43.62
N SER A 278 34.71 56.48 -44.92
CA SER A 278 35.68 56.74 -45.96
C SER A 278 35.11 57.88 -46.82
N ASP A 279 35.58 59.08 -46.48
CA ASP A 279 35.64 60.23 -47.36
C ASP A 279 36.63 59.97 -48.52
N LEU A 280 36.47 60.76 -49.58
CA LEU A 280 37.44 61.17 -50.61
C LEU A 280 37.72 60.21 -51.78
N GLY A 281 37.22 60.62 -52.94
CA GLY A 281 37.56 60.12 -54.28
C GLY A 281 36.58 60.61 -55.32
#